data_AF-A0A6N2EX18-F1
#
_entry.id   AF-A0A6N2EX18-F1
#
_cell.length_a   1.000
_cell.length_b   1.000
_cell.length_c   1.000
_cell.angle_alpha   90.00
_cell.angle_beta   90.00
_cell.angle_gamma   90.00
#
_symmetry.space_group_name_H-M   'P 1'
#
loop_
_entity.id
_entity.type
_entity.pdbx_description
1 polymer ?
#
loop_
_entity_poly.entity_id
_entity_poly.type
_entity_poly.pdbx_seq_one_letter_code
_entity_poly.pdbx_strand_id
1 'polypeptide(L)'
;MNEREFQERLGELISQIGDLPEGERERLESLAEETKSRHEKMKTTIAGLQESLDYLRLSVKYLVFDLEATRRENQYLRNVLDSGKEGEASDDE
;
A
#
# COMPACT_ATOMS: atom_id res chain seq x y z
N MET A 1 -0.12 20.10 -4.21
CA MET A 1 1.08 20.48 -4.97
C MET A 1 1.57 19.22 -5.67
N ASN A 2 1.72 19.24 -6.98
CA ASN A 2 2.26 18.08 -7.73
C ASN A 2 3.80 18.14 -7.74
N GLU A 3 4.46 17.03 -8.06
CA GLU A 3 5.93 16.94 -8.06
C GLU A 3 6.59 17.98 -8.97
N ARG A 4 5.99 18.21 -10.14
CA ARG A 4 6.51 19.16 -11.13
C ARG A 4 6.45 20.60 -10.60
N GLU A 5 5.37 20.96 -9.94
CA GLU A 5 5.15 22.26 -9.31
C GLU A 5 6.13 22.49 -8.14
N PHE A 6 6.46 21.43 -7.39
CA PHE A 6 7.49 21.48 -6.34
C PHE A 6 8.88 21.70 -6.93
N GLN A 7 9.27 20.96 -7.97
CA GLN A 7 10.56 21.10 -8.64
C GLN A 7 10.72 22.47 -9.31
N GLU A 8 9.67 22.97 -9.97
CA GLU A 8 9.66 24.32 -10.58
C GLU A 8 9.91 25.41 -9.52
N ARG A 9 9.16 25.39 -8.40
CA ARG A 9 9.35 26.38 -7.33
C ARG A 9 10.68 26.24 -6.58
N LEU A 10 11.18 25.02 -6.40
CA LEU A 10 12.47 24.78 -5.78
C LEU A 10 13.61 25.29 -6.68
N GLY A 11 13.51 25.09 -8.00
CA GLY A 11 14.45 25.63 -8.97
C GLY A 11 14.46 27.16 -8.99
N GLU A 12 13.28 27.80 -8.97
CA GLU A 12 13.16 29.25 -8.84
C GLU A 12 13.80 29.78 -7.55
N LEU A 13 13.58 29.09 -6.42
CA LEU A 13 14.15 29.46 -5.14
C LEU A 13 15.68 29.35 -5.13
N ILE A 14 16.24 28.26 -5.68
CA ILE A 14 17.69 28.07 -5.80
C ILE A 14 18.30 29.14 -6.71
N SER A 15 17.64 29.48 -7.81
CA SER A 15 18.10 30.56 -8.70
C SER A 15 18.16 31.91 -7.98
N GLN A 16 17.15 32.24 -7.18
CA GLN A 16 17.09 33.49 -6.40
C GLN A 16 18.16 33.54 -5.29
N ILE A 17 18.50 32.39 -4.70
CA ILE A 17 19.60 32.28 -3.73
C ILE A 17 20.94 32.61 -4.41
N GLY A 18 21.11 32.23 -5.68
CA GLY A 18 22.28 32.53 -6.50
C GLY A 18 22.52 34.02 -6.79
N ASP A 19 21.56 34.90 -6.50
CA ASP A 19 21.69 36.36 -6.66
C ASP A 19 22.03 37.09 -5.33
N LEU A 20 22.04 36.38 -4.20
CA LEU A 20 22.31 36.94 -2.87
C LEU A 20 23.83 37.08 -2.57
N PRO A 21 24.25 38.05 -1.73
CA PRO A 21 25.65 38.19 -1.30
C PRO A 21 26.19 36.91 -0.65
N GLU A 22 27.49 36.61 -0.86
CA GLU A 22 28.14 35.33 -0.51
C GLU A 22 27.93 34.86 0.95
N GLY A 23 27.77 35.79 1.91
CA GLY A 23 27.62 35.46 3.33
C GLY A 23 26.30 34.78 3.74
N GLU A 24 25.22 34.92 2.97
CA GLU A 24 23.91 34.31 3.27
C GLU A 24 23.57 33.12 2.35
N ARG A 25 24.31 32.98 1.24
CA ARG A 25 24.06 32.01 0.18
C ARG A 25 24.24 30.56 0.64
N GLU A 26 25.35 30.28 1.32
CA GLU A 26 25.74 28.91 1.72
C GLU A 26 24.71 28.26 2.67
N ARG A 27 24.15 29.04 3.61
CA ARG A 27 23.14 28.56 4.56
C ARG A 27 21.81 28.25 3.87
N LEU A 28 21.40 29.07 2.90
CA LEU A 28 20.15 28.90 2.17
C LEU A 28 20.25 27.74 1.17
N GLU A 29 21.39 27.58 0.48
CA GLU A 29 21.66 26.42 -0.38
C GLU A 29 21.61 25.12 0.42
N SER A 30 22.23 25.08 1.60
CA SER A 30 22.19 23.93 2.51
C SER A 30 20.75 23.56 2.93
N LEU A 31 19.93 24.56 3.30
CA LEU A 31 18.52 24.34 3.64
C LEU A 31 17.68 23.87 2.46
N ALA A 32 17.93 24.38 1.25
CA ALA A 32 17.24 23.97 0.03
C ALA A 32 17.55 22.50 -0.30
N GLU A 33 18.82 22.11 -0.22
CA GLU A 33 19.25 20.73 -0.46
C GLU A 33 18.73 19.77 0.61
N GLU A 34 18.72 20.18 1.89
CA GLU A 34 18.12 19.39 2.96
C GLU A 34 16.62 19.17 2.72
N THR A 35 15.91 20.22 2.33
CA THR A 35 14.47 20.15 2.03
C THR A 35 14.19 19.22 0.86
N LYS A 36 15.00 19.29 -0.20
CA LYS A 36 14.92 18.37 -1.35
C LYS A 36 15.15 16.92 -0.94
N SER A 37 16.19 16.67 -0.14
CA SER A 37 16.52 15.33 0.37
C SER A 37 15.38 14.75 1.23
N ARG A 38 14.81 15.56 2.12
CA ARG A 38 13.67 15.16 2.96
C ARG A 38 12.43 14.84 2.10
N HIS A 39 12.16 15.65 1.07
CA HIS A 39 11.04 15.41 0.16
C HIS A 39 11.19 14.10 -0.62
N GLU A 40 12.39 13.81 -1.16
CA GLU A 40 12.67 12.55 -1.85
C GLU A 40 12.56 11.32 -0.93
N LYS A 41 13.04 11.42 0.31
CA LYS A 41 12.87 10.35 1.31
C LYS A 41 11.40 10.09 1.65
N MET A 42 10.62 11.17 1.80
CA MET A 42 9.20 11.07 2.07
C MET A 42 8.46 10.41 0.91
N LYS A 43 8.77 10.81 -0.33
CA LYS A 43 8.21 10.21 -1.55
C LYS A 43 8.52 8.73 -1.66
N THR A 44 9.77 8.33 -1.42
CA THR A 44 10.19 6.93 -1.41
C THR A 44 9.43 6.12 -0.36
N THR A 45 9.28 6.67 0.85
CA THR A 45 8.53 6.03 1.93
C THR A 45 7.07 5.85 1.57
N ILE A 46 6.42 6.88 1.00
CA ILE A 46 5.03 6.82 0.57
C ILE A 46 4.84 5.77 -0.53
N ALA A 47 5.74 5.72 -1.51
CA ALA A 47 5.68 4.71 -2.56
C ALA A 47 5.78 3.28 -1.99
N GLY A 48 6.71 3.04 -1.05
CA GLY A 48 6.83 1.74 -0.38
C GLY A 48 5.60 1.37 0.48
N LEU A 49 4.97 2.36 1.13
CA LEU A 49 3.72 2.14 1.86
C LEU A 49 2.56 1.80 0.91
N GLN A 50 2.48 2.46 -0.24
CA GLN A 50 1.47 2.15 -1.27
C GLN A 50 1.64 0.72 -1.79
N GLU A 51 2.86 0.30 -2.12
CA GLU A 51 3.14 -1.07 -2.55
C GLU A 51 2.78 -2.10 -1.46
N SER A 52 3.10 -1.80 -0.20
CA SER A 52 2.75 -2.67 0.93
C SER A 52 1.22 -2.78 1.12
N LEU A 53 0.48 -1.68 0.94
CA LEU A 53 -0.98 -1.69 1.00
C LEU A 53 -1.60 -2.46 -0.17
N ASP A 54 -1.04 -2.34 -1.37
CA ASP A 54 -1.50 -3.10 -2.54
C ASP A 54 -1.26 -4.60 -2.36
N TYR A 55 -0.09 -4.97 -1.83
CA TYR A 55 0.21 -6.36 -1.46
C TYR A 55 -0.74 -6.88 -0.38
N LEU A 56 -0.98 -6.10 0.69
CA LEU A 56 -1.93 -6.47 1.74
C LEU A 56 -3.33 -6.64 1.18
N ARG A 57 -3.78 -5.73 0.31
CA ARG A 57 -5.09 -5.79 -0.34
C ARG A 57 -5.24 -7.06 -1.15
N LEU A 58 -4.21 -7.46 -1.89
CA LEU A 58 -4.19 -8.72 -2.64
C LEU A 58 -4.24 -9.92 -1.70
N SER A 59 -3.44 -9.91 -0.64
CA SER A 59 -3.40 -10.98 0.37
C SER A 59 -4.76 -11.19 1.02
N VAL A 60 -5.46 -10.11 1.37
CA VAL A 60 -6.83 -10.17 1.93
C VAL A 60 -7.81 -10.78 0.92
N LYS A 61 -7.72 -10.43 -0.38
CA LYS A 61 -8.58 -11.04 -1.40
C LYS A 61 -8.40 -12.56 -1.47
N TYR A 62 -7.16 -13.04 -1.42
CA TYR A 62 -6.89 -14.48 -1.41
C TYR A 62 -7.41 -15.15 -0.15
N LEU A 63 -7.17 -14.54 1.02
CA LEU A 63 -7.64 -15.10 2.29
C LEU A 63 -9.17 -15.23 2.33
N VAL A 64 -9.89 -14.22 1.84
CA VAL A 64 -11.36 -14.26 1.75
C VAL A 64 -11.83 -15.31 0.73
N PHE A 65 -11.12 -15.46 -0.39
CA PHE A 65 -11.44 -16.48 -1.39
C PHE A 65 -11.28 -17.90 -0.83
N ASP A 66 -10.16 -18.16 -0.17
CA ASP A 66 -9.86 -19.47 0.44
C ASP A 66 -10.84 -19.78 1.58
N LEU A 67 -11.22 -18.77 2.37
CA LEU A 67 -12.23 -18.91 3.42
C LEU A 67 -13.59 -19.29 2.83
N GLU A 68 -14.00 -18.67 1.73
CA GLU A 68 -15.27 -19.02 1.06
C GLU A 68 -15.22 -20.43 0.44
N ALA A 69 -14.09 -20.83 -0.13
CA ALA A 69 -13.90 -22.18 -0.66
C ALA A 69 -14.04 -23.25 0.44
N THR A 70 -13.34 -23.06 1.57
CA THR A 70 -13.43 -23.98 2.72
C THR A 70 -14.81 -23.98 3.37
N ARG A 71 -15.50 -22.83 3.42
CA ARG A 71 -16.90 -22.76 3.89
C ARG A 71 -17.84 -23.59 3.03
N ARG A 72 -17.73 -23.49 1.70
CA ARG A 72 -18.55 -24.27 0.75
C ARG A 72 -18.26 -25.75 0.84
N GLU A 73 -16.98 -26.12 0.94
CA GLU A 73 -16.56 -27.52 1.10
C GLU A 73 -17.12 -28.10 2.40
N ASN A 74 -17.02 -27.38 3.53
CA ASN A 74 -17.58 -27.83 4.80
C ASN A 74 -19.09 -28.05 4.71
N GLN A 75 -19.81 -27.13 4.07
CA GLN A 75 -21.25 -27.25 3.87
C GLN A 75 -21.61 -28.46 3.00
N TYR A 76 -20.87 -28.68 1.91
CA TYR A 76 -21.04 -29.86 1.06
C TYR A 76 -20.82 -31.16 1.85
N LEU A 77 -19.74 -31.25 2.61
CA LEU A 77 -19.42 -32.43 3.42
C LEU A 77 -20.50 -32.72 4.48
N ARG A 78 -21.05 -31.68 5.13
CA ARG A 78 -22.17 -31.84 6.08
C ARG A 78 -23.41 -32.41 5.40
N ASN A 79 -23.78 -31.88 4.23
CA ASN A 79 -24.93 -32.38 3.49
C ASN A 79 -24.77 -33.86 3.10
N VAL A 80 -23.54 -34.27 2.71
CA VAL A 80 -23.24 -35.68 2.40
C VAL A 80 -23.37 -36.57 3.64
N LEU A 81 -22.91 -36.11 4.80
CA LEU A 81 -23.05 -36.86 6.06
C LEU A 81 -24.51 -36.98 6.51
N ASP A 82 -25.31 -35.93 6.34
CA ASP A 82 -26.72 -35.95 6.74
C ASP A 82 -27.53 -36.88 5.82
N SER A 83 -27.30 -36.84 4.51
CA SER A 83 -27.94 -37.75 3.55
C SER A 83 -27.50 -39.22 3.69
N GLY A 84 -26.25 -39.47 4.09
CA GLY A 84 -25.79 -40.82 4.42
C GLY A 84 -26.51 -41.41 5.64
N LYS A 85 -26.80 -40.59 6.66
CA LYS A 85 -27.54 -41.03 7.86
C LYS A 85 -29.01 -41.31 7.60
N GLU A 86 -29.65 -40.55 6.70
CA GLU A 86 -31.03 -40.80 6.30
C GLU A 86 -31.18 -42.12 5.53
N GLY A 87 -30.18 -42.49 4.72
CA GLY A 87 -30.15 -43.78 4.02
C GLY A 87 -29.98 -44.99 4.94
N GLU A 88 -29.14 -44.90 5.97
CA GLU A 88 -28.98 -45.97 6.97
C GLU A 88 -30.23 -46.17 7.83
N ALA A 89 -30.97 -45.10 8.16
CA ALA A 89 -32.20 -45.19 8.94
C ALA A 89 -33.39 -45.80 8.17
N SER A 90 -33.38 -45.73 6.83
CA SER A 90 -34.43 -46.33 5.99
C SER A 90 -34.23 -47.81 5.65
N ASP A 91 -33.02 -48.34 5.81
CA ASP A 91 -32.70 -49.76 5.57
C ASP A 91 -32.93 -50.63 6.83
N ASP A 92 -33.19 -50.02 8.00
CA ASP A 92 -33.43 -50.69 9.29
C ASP A 92 -34.94 -50.78 9.69
N GLU A 93 -35.89 -50.29 8.86
CA GLU A 93 -37.36 -50.45 9.02
C GLU A 93 -37.96 -51.50 8.06
#